data_AF-A0A8H7AF30-F1
#
_entry.id   AF-A0A8H7AF30-F1
#
_cell.length_a   1.000
_cell.length_b   1.000
_cell.length_c   1.000
_cell.angle_alpha   90.00
_cell.angle_beta   90.00
_cell.angle_gamma   90.00
#
_symmetry.space_group_name_H-M   'P 1'
#
loop_
_entity.id
_entity.type
_entity.pdbx_description
1 polymer ?
#
loop_
_entity_poly.entity_id
_entity_poly.type
_entity_poly.pdbx_seq_one_letter_code
_entity_poly.pdbx_strand_id
1 'polypeptide(L)'
;MDDLQVGVLGGGQLGRMFVEAAHCLNIKVSVLDAANAPAKQINALIEHVEGSFARAADVLALSQKCDILTVEIEHVDTKVLEEISEREPLKVQPSWQTIRIIQDKYRQKEHLIRNGIPTTESIPFGTASPQGLKEIADRLGYPFMLKSRTEAYDGRGNYPVRSVSEIEKAIATLKDRPLYVERWADFQMELAVMVVKTSSAASISSWETSTQSFPVAETVHEDSICKLTYTPARGVSKTVKSQAQELARKAVSAFEGRGVFGVEMFLLQDSSLLINEIAPRPHNSGHYTIEACHMSQYEAHLRAILPNLSNTIIPGATSLLTPNTNAIMLNVLGGPTPTSHLVVARAALTIPGAKIHLYGKAEGRPGRKMGHITLIAPTMQEAQEKIQPLINIVDAIRIHRSEGPTTSAETILTTAHTISTTDSSRAPLKAKPLIGITMGSDSDLPTLKPGVQILDDFRIPYEVTITSAHRTPDRMLQYARTASSRGLKVIIAAAGGAAHLPGMIASSTSLPVIGVPIKGKTLDGMDSLLSIVQMPRGVPVATVAIDNSVNAALLAVRVLGVEDEDVRARVEGYMMEMQKEVVAKAGVLEERGWKEYSGGSK
;
A
#
# COMPACT_ATOMS: atom_id res chain seq x y z
N MET A 1 -21.58 3.11 23.91
CA MET A 1 -22.15 1.95 23.20
C MET A 1 -23.45 2.40 22.56
N ASP A 2 -23.86 1.75 21.49
CA ASP A 2 -25.11 2.03 20.79
C ASP A 2 -26.01 0.79 20.91
N ASP A 3 -27.32 0.96 20.99
CA ASP A 3 -28.32 -0.12 21.07
C ASP A 3 -29.14 -0.25 19.79
N LEU A 4 -28.92 0.65 18.82
CA LEU A 4 -29.56 0.64 17.52
C LEU A 4 -29.18 -0.61 16.70
N GLN A 5 -30.17 -1.13 15.98
CA GLN A 5 -30.03 -2.23 15.05
C GLN A 5 -29.77 -1.73 13.63
N VAL A 6 -28.77 -2.31 12.97
CA VAL A 6 -28.37 -1.94 11.61
C VAL A 6 -28.90 -2.95 10.60
N GLY A 7 -29.55 -2.49 9.54
CA GLY A 7 -29.88 -3.27 8.36
C GLY A 7 -28.81 -3.09 7.28
N VAL A 8 -28.38 -4.17 6.63
CA VAL A 8 -27.42 -4.12 5.51
C VAL A 8 -28.06 -4.68 4.25
N LEU A 9 -28.09 -3.86 3.20
CA LEU A 9 -28.49 -4.26 1.85
C LEU A 9 -27.31 -4.90 1.12
N GLY A 10 -27.34 -6.22 1.00
CA GLY A 10 -26.26 -7.04 0.45
C GLY A 10 -25.52 -7.82 1.53
N GLY A 11 -25.36 -9.12 1.29
CA GLY A 11 -24.74 -10.09 2.20
C GLY A 11 -23.43 -10.64 1.66
N GLY A 12 -22.76 -9.91 0.76
CA GLY A 12 -21.46 -10.26 0.20
C GLY A 12 -20.32 -10.21 1.21
N GLN A 13 -19.08 -10.23 0.71
CA GLN A 13 -17.91 -10.23 1.58
C GLN A 13 -17.75 -8.94 2.38
N LEU A 14 -18.18 -7.78 1.85
CA LEU A 14 -18.06 -6.51 2.58
C LEU A 14 -19.06 -6.48 3.72
N GLY A 15 -20.26 -7.01 3.50
CA GLY A 15 -21.29 -7.19 4.52
C GLY A 15 -20.85 -8.17 5.60
N ARG A 16 -20.13 -9.23 5.22
CA ARG A 16 -19.54 -10.18 6.17
C ARG A 16 -18.54 -9.49 7.10
N MET A 17 -17.56 -8.79 6.55
CA MET A 17 -16.56 -8.07 7.36
C MET A 17 -17.18 -6.92 8.18
N PHE A 18 -18.29 -6.33 7.70
CA PHE A 18 -19.11 -5.39 8.48
C PHE A 18 -19.75 -6.06 9.69
N VAL A 19 -20.34 -7.25 9.53
CA VAL A 19 -20.89 -8.04 10.64
C VAL A 19 -19.80 -8.42 11.63
N GLU A 20 -18.61 -8.84 11.17
CA GLU A 20 -17.47 -9.16 12.05
C GLU A 20 -17.11 -7.96 12.95
N ALA A 21 -17.02 -6.76 12.38
CA ALA A 21 -16.77 -5.54 13.15
C ALA A 21 -17.93 -5.18 14.11
N ALA A 22 -19.18 -5.40 13.69
CA ALA A 22 -20.35 -5.15 14.53
C ALA A 22 -20.43 -6.08 15.74
N HIS A 23 -20.05 -7.35 15.58
CA HIS A 23 -20.02 -8.33 16.66
C HIS A 23 -19.02 -7.93 17.75
N CYS A 24 -17.87 -7.35 17.40
CA CYS A 24 -16.91 -6.83 18.39
C CYS A 24 -17.51 -5.73 19.30
N LEU A 25 -18.55 -5.03 18.83
CA LEU A 25 -19.25 -3.98 19.58
C LEU A 25 -20.64 -4.42 20.08
N ASN A 26 -21.00 -5.70 19.92
CA ASN A 26 -22.33 -6.24 20.21
C ASN A 26 -23.49 -5.50 19.52
N ILE A 27 -23.24 -4.89 18.36
CA ILE A 27 -24.28 -4.25 17.56
C ILE A 27 -25.02 -5.30 16.72
N LYS A 28 -26.35 -5.27 16.77
CA LYS A 28 -27.20 -6.19 16.02
C LYS A 28 -27.25 -5.77 14.55
N VAL A 29 -27.05 -6.73 13.65
CA VAL A 29 -27.05 -6.50 12.19
C VAL A 29 -28.00 -7.46 11.47
N SER A 30 -29.01 -6.94 10.76
CA SER A 30 -29.90 -7.72 9.91
C SER A 30 -29.46 -7.59 8.46
N VAL A 31 -29.40 -8.69 7.71
CA VAL A 31 -28.91 -8.69 6.33
C VAL A 31 -30.03 -9.05 5.36
N LEU A 32 -30.15 -8.32 4.25
CA LEU A 32 -30.96 -8.67 3.09
C LEU A 32 -30.09 -9.25 1.97
N ASP A 33 -30.22 -10.56 1.73
CA ASP A 33 -29.60 -11.30 0.61
C ASP A 33 -30.19 -12.73 0.55
N ALA A 34 -29.67 -13.61 -0.31
CA ALA A 34 -29.97 -15.04 -0.32
C ALA A 34 -29.66 -15.71 1.04
N ALA A 35 -30.31 -16.85 1.34
CA ALA A 35 -30.18 -17.56 2.62
C ALA A 35 -28.72 -17.81 3.05
N ASN A 36 -27.87 -18.29 2.13
CA ASN A 36 -26.49 -18.69 2.41
C ASN A 36 -25.44 -17.62 2.05
N ALA A 37 -25.84 -16.34 1.99
CA ALA A 37 -24.91 -15.25 1.68
C ALA A 37 -23.78 -15.14 2.73
N PRO A 38 -22.54 -14.80 2.34
CA PRO A 38 -21.37 -14.70 3.22
C PRO A 38 -21.59 -14.05 4.59
N ALA A 39 -22.33 -12.94 4.65
CA ALA A 39 -22.59 -12.20 5.89
C ALA A 39 -23.54 -12.94 6.84
N LYS A 40 -24.52 -13.68 6.30
CA LYS A 40 -25.49 -14.45 7.09
C LYS A 40 -24.86 -15.68 7.75
N GLN A 41 -23.84 -16.27 7.11
CA GLN A 41 -23.15 -17.47 7.58
C GLN A 41 -22.50 -17.29 8.96
N ILE A 42 -22.14 -16.06 9.31
CA ILE A 42 -21.47 -15.73 10.58
C ILE A 42 -22.40 -15.04 11.57
N ASN A 43 -23.68 -14.85 11.23
CA ASN A 43 -24.59 -14.03 12.01
C ASN A 43 -25.82 -14.82 12.46
N ALA A 44 -25.67 -15.53 13.58
CA ALA A 44 -26.76 -16.30 14.17
C ALA A 44 -27.64 -15.49 15.14
N LEU A 45 -27.35 -14.20 15.35
CA LEU A 45 -27.91 -13.43 16.48
C LEU A 45 -29.37 -13.02 16.25
N ILE A 46 -29.79 -12.81 15.00
CA ILE A 46 -31.09 -12.23 14.67
C ILE A 46 -31.63 -12.73 13.34
N GLU A 47 -32.93 -12.51 13.11
CA GLU A 47 -33.55 -12.82 11.83
C GLU A 47 -33.03 -11.93 10.69
N HIS A 48 -32.79 -12.56 9.56
CA HIS A 48 -32.43 -11.92 8.30
C HIS A 48 -33.63 -11.87 7.36
N VAL A 49 -33.52 -11.08 6.30
CA VAL A 49 -34.52 -11.08 5.21
C VAL A 49 -33.92 -11.84 4.04
N GLU A 50 -34.59 -12.89 3.60
CA GLU A 50 -34.22 -13.60 2.37
C GLU A 50 -34.85 -12.92 1.16
N GLY A 51 -34.02 -12.50 0.21
CA GLY A 51 -34.52 -11.77 -0.95
C GLY A 51 -33.44 -11.06 -1.73
N SER A 52 -33.84 -10.02 -2.46
CA SER A 52 -32.99 -9.21 -3.31
C SER A 52 -33.12 -7.74 -2.90
N PHE A 53 -31.98 -7.08 -2.74
CA PHE A 53 -31.90 -5.62 -2.53
C PHE A 53 -32.32 -4.80 -3.78
N ALA A 54 -32.62 -5.46 -4.90
CA ALA A 54 -33.27 -4.86 -6.06
C ALA A 54 -34.82 -4.94 -6.01
N ARG A 55 -35.40 -5.58 -4.98
CA ARG A 55 -36.86 -5.75 -4.83
C ARG A 55 -37.37 -4.91 -3.67
N ALA A 56 -38.22 -3.92 -3.99
CA ALA A 56 -38.76 -2.96 -3.04
C ALA A 56 -39.37 -3.59 -1.77
N ALA A 57 -40.18 -4.64 -1.94
CA ALA A 57 -40.84 -5.31 -0.82
C ALA A 57 -39.84 -5.88 0.21
N ASP A 58 -38.69 -6.37 -0.23
CA ASP A 58 -37.68 -6.91 0.69
C ASP A 58 -36.91 -5.82 1.42
N VAL A 59 -36.58 -4.74 0.70
CA VAL A 59 -35.91 -3.57 1.28
C VAL A 59 -36.80 -2.96 2.37
N LEU A 60 -38.10 -2.86 2.11
CA LEU A 60 -39.10 -2.44 3.09
C LEU A 60 -39.17 -3.40 4.27
N ALA A 61 -39.21 -4.72 4.03
CA ALA A 61 -39.22 -5.74 5.09
C ALA A 61 -37.98 -5.64 6.00
N LEU A 62 -36.79 -5.38 5.43
CA LEU A 62 -35.58 -5.15 6.23
C LEU A 62 -35.65 -3.83 7.00
N SER A 63 -36.14 -2.75 6.37
CA SER A 63 -36.24 -1.43 7.00
C SER A 63 -37.14 -1.40 8.25
N GLN A 64 -38.11 -2.32 8.32
CA GLN A 64 -38.98 -2.49 9.49
C GLN A 64 -38.30 -3.22 10.66
N LYS A 65 -37.18 -3.91 10.40
CA LYS A 65 -36.42 -4.67 11.40
C LYS A 65 -35.17 -3.93 11.89
N CYS A 66 -34.93 -2.69 11.47
CA CYS A 66 -33.73 -1.95 11.85
C CYS A 66 -33.99 -0.46 12.01
N ASP A 67 -33.12 0.20 12.78
CA ASP A 67 -33.17 1.64 13.02
C ASP A 67 -32.37 2.41 11.96
N ILE A 68 -31.27 1.82 11.48
CA ILE A 68 -30.42 2.40 10.43
C ILE A 68 -30.18 1.35 9.35
N LEU A 69 -30.33 1.76 8.08
CA LEU A 69 -30.09 0.98 6.89
C LEU A 69 -28.81 1.48 6.21
N THR A 70 -27.92 0.56 5.86
CA THR A 70 -26.72 0.82 5.05
C THR A 70 -26.61 -0.13 3.87
N VAL A 71 -25.69 0.14 2.95
CA VAL A 71 -25.48 -0.60 1.71
C VAL A 71 -24.11 -1.26 1.65
N GLU A 72 -24.08 -2.50 1.21
CA GLU A 72 -22.88 -3.27 0.89
C GLU A 72 -22.46 -3.11 -0.57
N ILE A 73 -23.39 -2.66 -1.42
CA ILE A 73 -23.29 -2.57 -2.88
C ILE A 73 -23.97 -1.30 -3.38
N GLU A 74 -23.49 -0.73 -4.49
CA GLU A 74 -24.06 0.49 -5.07
C GLU A 74 -25.36 0.24 -5.84
N HIS A 75 -25.58 -0.99 -6.30
CA HIS A 75 -26.68 -1.36 -7.18
C HIS A 75 -27.92 -1.75 -6.36
N VAL A 76 -28.55 -0.76 -5.74
CA VAL A 76 -29.78 -0.89 -4.95
C VAL A 76 -30.87 0.01 -5.52
N ASP A 77 -32.14 -0.33 -5.31
CA ASP A 77 -33.24 0.52 -5.77
C ASP A 77 -33.37 1.78 -4.90
N THR A 78 -32.76 2.87 -5.38
CA THR A 78 -32.77 4.16 -4.67
C THR A 78 -34.14 4.84 -4.60
N LYS A 79 -35.17 4.39 -5.33
CA LYS A 79 -36.54 4.94 -5.17
C LYS A 79 -37.15 4.49 -3.84
N VAL A 80 -36.95 3.24 -3.49
CA VAL A 80 -37.44 2.67 -2.23
C VAL A 80 -36.70 3.30 -1.06
N LEU A 81 -35.40 3.59 -1.21
CA LEU A 81 -34.62 4.29 -0.20
C LEU A 81 -35.06 5.74 0.00
N GLU A 82 -35.50 6.41 -1.07
CA GLU A 82 -36.12 7.74 -1.02
C GLU A 82 -37.43 7.70 -0.22
N GLU A 83 -38.35 6.78 -0.56
CA GLU A 83 -39.62 6.60 0.17
C GLU A 83 -39.43 6.31 1.68
N ILE A 84 -38.41 5.52 2.03
CA ILE A 84 -38.06 5.24 3.44
C ILE A 84 -37.55 6.52 4.12
N SER A 85 -36.68 7.28 3.43
CA SER A 85 -36.04 8.47 4.00
C SER A 85 -36.99 9.67 4.11
N GLU A 86 -38.04 9.74 3.31
CA GLU A 86 -39.11 10.75 3.47
C GLU A 86 -39.83 10.61 4.82
N ARG A 87 -39.90 9.40 5.37
CA ARG A 87 -40.52 9.12 6.68
C ARG A 87 -39.52 9.28 7.82
N GLU A 88 -38.29 8.79 7.62
CA GLU A 88 -37.22 8.78 8.62
C GLU A 88 -35.88 9.24 7.99
N PRO A 89 -35.60 10.56 7.92
CA PRO A 89 -34.50 11.12 7.12
C PRO A 89 -33.08 10.63 7.46
N LEU A 90 -32.86 10.14 8.68
CA LEU A 90 -31.55 9.63 9.11
C LEU A 90 -31.41 8.11 8.96
N LYS A 91 -32.48 7.42 8.57
CA LYS A 91 -32.53 5.97 8.51
C LYS A 91 -31.59 5.39 7.48
N VAL A 92 -31.39 6.02 6.34
CA VAL A 92 -30.53 5.48 5.27
C VAL A 92 -29.18 6.20 5.27
N GLN A 93 -28.09 5.44 5.49
CA GLN A 93 -26.72 5.95 5.48
C GLN A 93 -25.80 5.10 4.58
N PRO A 94 -25.02 5.69 3.66
CA PRO A 94 -25.08 7.11 3.26
C PRO A 94 -26.43 7.45 2.62
N SER A 95 -26.69 8.74 2.36
CA SER A 95 -27.98 9.18 1.85
C SER A 95 -28.35 8.50 0.53
N TRP A 96 -29.65 8.30 0.29
CA TRP A 96 -30.12 7.73 -0.97
C TRP A 96 -29.73 8.58 -2.17
N GLN A 97 -29.63 9.91 -2.02
CA GLN A 97 -29.18 10.86 -3.04
C GLN A 97 -27.74 10.54 -3.44
N THR A 98 -26.88 10.35 -2.45
CA THR A 98 -25.48 9.98 -2.65
C THR A 98 -25.36 8.65 -3.40
N ILE A 99 -26.10 7.62 -2.96
CA ILE A 99 -26.12 6.32 -3.65
C ILE A 99 -26.62 6.51 -5.09
N ARG A 100 -27.67 7.31 -5.31
CA ARG A 100 -28.27 7.57 -6.62
C ARG A 100 -27.35 8.32 -7.58
N ILE A 101 -26.54 9.25 -7.07
CA ILE A 101 -25.53 9.96 -7.88
C ILE A 101 -24.38 9.01 -8.22
N ILE A 102 -23.90 8.25 -7.25
CA ILE A 102 -22.68 7.42 -7.40
C ILE A 102 -22.92 6.17 -8.26
N GLN A 103 -24.12 5.57 -8.24
CA GLN A 103 -24.45 4.43 -9.08
C GLN A 103 -24.38 4.74 -10.60
N ASP A 104 -24.50 6.02 -10.98
CA ASP A 104 -24.31 6.50 -12.35
C ASP A 104 -22.96 7.22 -12.45
N LYS A 105 -21.96 6.51 -12.98
CA LYS A 105 -20.56 6.97 -13.03
C LYS A 105 -20.40 8.30 -13.78
N TYR A 106 -21.25 8.57 -14.78
CA TYR A 106 -21.21 9.86 -15.46
C TYR A 106 -21.78 10.99 -14.59
N ARG A 107 -22.91 10.76 -13.90
CA ARG A 107 -23.47 11.74 -12.95
C ARG A 107 -22.53 12.01 -11.78
N GLN A 108 -21.83 10.98 -11.30
CA GLN A 108 -20.76 11.14 -10.30
C GLN A 108 -19.69 12.12 -10.81
N LYS A 109 -19.21 11.95 -12.04
CA LYS A 109 -18.21 12.85 -12.66
C LYS A 109 -18.74 14.28 -12.76
N GLU A 110 -19.97 14.45 -13.26
CA GLU A 110 -20.59 15.78 -13.33
C GLU A 110 -20.69 16.44 -11.94
N HIS A 111 -21.08 15.68 -10.91
CA HIS A 111 -21.17 16.16 -9.55
C HIS A 111 -19.81 16.61 -9.00
N LEU A 112 -18.77 15.82 -9.24
CA LEU A 112 -17.40 16.16 -8.84
C LEU A 112 -16.90 17.43 -9.55
N ILE A 113 -17.09 17.53 -10.87
CA ILE A 113 -16.69 18.70 -11.67
C ILE A 113 -17.38 19.97 -11.19
N ARG A 114 -18.70 19.92 -10.93
CA ARG A 114 -19.46 21.07 -10.41
C ARG A 114 -18.97 21.55 -9.04
N ASN A 115 -18.35 20.66 -8.26
CA ASN A 115 -17.74 20.98 -6.97
C ASN A 115 -16.24 21.30 -7.07
N GLY A 116 -15.69 21.49 -8.27
CA GLY A 116 -14.28 21.84 -8.48
C GLY A 116 -13.31 20.69 -8.17
N ILE A 117 -13.78 19.45 -8.15
CA ILE A 117 -12.95 18.28 -7.88
C ILE A 117 -12.36 17.76 -9.20
N PRO A 118 -11.03 17.65 -9.32
CA PRO A 118 -10.36 17.20 -10.54
C PRO A 118 -10.68 15.74 -10.87
N THR A 119 -11.06 15.51 -12.12
CA THR A 119 -11.34 14.20 -12.71
C THR A 119 -11.02 14.23 -14.21
N THR A 120 -10.98 13.07 -14.86
CA THR A 120 -10.90 12.94 -16.32
C THR A 120 -12.06 13.66 -17.03
N GLU A 121 -11.74 14.32 -18.15
CA GLU A 121 -12.74 14.89 -19.04
C GLU A 121 -13.67 13.78 -19.54
N SER A 122 -14.98 14.01 -19.41
CA SER A 122 -16.02 13.00 -19.61
C SER A 122 -17.15 13.56 -20.47
N ILE A 123 -17.56 12.81 -21.51
CA ILE A 123 -18.61 13.21 -22.46
C ILE A 123 -19.71 12.13 -22.47
N PRO A 124 -20.99 12.49 -22.33
CA PRO A 124 -22.07 11.51 -22.35
C PRO A 124 -22.25 10.98 -23.77
N PHE A 125 -22.49 9.68 -23.92
CA PHE A 125 -22.71 9.05 -25.23
C PHE A 125 -24.18 8.65 -25.37
N GLY A 126 -24.98 9.57 -25.92
CA GLY A 126 -26.44 9.49 -25.93
C GLY A 126 -27.05 8.53 -26.97
N THR A 127 -26.39 8.30 -28.10
CA THR A 127 -26.79 7.33 -29.13
C THR A 127 -25.59 6.45 -29.46
N ALA A 128 -25.73 5.14 -29.25
CA ALA A 128 -24.69 4.14 -29.49
C ALA A 128 -24.42 3.90 -30.98
N SER A 129 -24.06 4.95 -31.73
CA SER A 129 -23.72 4.87 -33.15
C SER A 129 -22.20 5.04 -33.36
N PRO A 130 -21.59 4.28 -34.29
CA PRO A 130 -20.17 4.44 -34.61
C PRO A 130 -19.79 5.88 -34.97
N GLN A 131 -20.68 6.57 -35.69
CA GLN A 131 -20.47 7.97 -36.08
C GLN A 131 -20.43 8.91 -34.86
N GLY A 132 -21.35 8.75 -33.91
CA GLY A 132 -21.35 9.58 -32.69
C GLY A 132 -20.09 9.35 -31.85
N LEU A 133 -19.60 8.10 -31.77
CA LEU A 133 -18.37 7.81 -31.03
C LEU A 133 -17.14 8.38 -31.75
N LYS A 134 -17.14 8.41 -33.08
CA LYS A 134 -16.09 9.03 -33.89
C LYS A 134 -16.03 10.54 -33.69
N GLU A 135 -17.18 11.22 -33.64
CA GLU A 135 -17.23 12.67 -33.36
C GLU A 135 -16.69 13.02 -31.96
N ILE A 136 -16.96 12.17 -30.97
CA ILE A 136 -16.36 12.31 -29.64
C ILE A 136 -14.84 12.07 -29.71
N ALA A 137 -14.39 11.07 -30.47
CA ALA A 137 -12.97 10.78 -30.67
C ALA A 137 -12.22 11.92 -31.34
N ASP A 138 -12.83 12.60 -32.32
CA ASP A 138 -12.25 13.78 -32.98
C ASP A 138 -12.04 14.95 -32.01
N ARG A 139 -12.79 15.01 -30.90
CA ARG A 139 -12.65 16.00 -29.84
C ARG A 139 -11.63 15.61 -28.77
N LEU A 140 -11.68 14.37 -28.27
CA LEU A 140 -10.86 13.91 -27.14
C LEU A 140 -9.48 13.35 -27.57
N GLY A 141 -9.37 12.90 -28.82
CA GLY A 141 -8.24 12.12 -29.30
C GLY A 141 -8.26 10.66 -28.81
N TYR A 142 -7.33 9.87 -29.33
CA TYR A 142 -7.07 8.50 -28.90
C TYR A 142 -5.78 8.42 -28.07
N PRO A 143 -5.65 7.42 -27.16
CA PRO A 143 -6.72 6.52 -26.73
C PRO A 143 -7.77 7.25 -25.86
N PHE A 144 -8.94 6.63 -25.73
CA PHE A 144 -9.97 7.02 -24.75
C PHE A 144 -10.62 5.77 -24.15
N MET A 145 -11.40 5.94 -23.08
CA MET A 145 -12.13 4.84 -22.43
C MET A 145 -13.63 4.99 -22.66
N LEU A 146 -14.26 4.01 -23.29
CA LEU A 146 -15.72 3.90 -23.36
C LEU A 146 -16.21 3.14 -22.12
N LYS A 147 -17.13 3.72 -21.36
CA LYS A 147 -17.60 3.17 -20.09
C LYS A 147 -19.13 3.11 -20.01
N SER A 148 -19.64 2.06 -19.37
CA SER A 148 -21.02 1.95 -18.93
C SER A 148 -21.25 2.90 -17.76
N ARG A 149 -22.36 3.63 -17.79
CA ARG A 149 -22.74 4.56 -16.73
C ARG A 149 -23.18 3.83 -15.47
N THR A 150 -23.85 2.69 -15.62
CA THR A 150 -24.38 1.88 -14.52
C THR A 150 -23.88 0.44 -14.61
N GLU A 151 -24.02 -0.31 -13.52
CA GLU A 151 -23.68 -1.75 -13.44
C GLU A 151 -22.24 -2.09 -13.90
N ALA A 152 -21.32 -1.15 -13.64
CA ALA A 152 -19.91 -1.32 -13.94
C ALA A 152 -19.15 -1.78 -12.68
N TYR A 153 -18.43 -2.89 -12.79
CA TYR A 153 -17.59 -3.44 -11.72
C TYR A 153 -16.51 -4.35 -12.30
N ASP A 154 -15.32 -4.40 -11.66
CA ASP A 154 -14.23 -5.30 -12.04
C ASP A 154 -13.93 -5.26 -13.56
N GLY A 155 -13.92 -4.06 -14.16
CA GLY A 155 -13.72 -3.83 -15.59
C GLY A 155 -14.90 -4.13 -16.51
N ARG A 156 -15.93 -4.83 -16.03
CA ARG A 156 -17.14 -5.07 -16.81
C ARG A 156 -17.84 -3.75 -17.04
N GLY A 157 -18.13 -3.45 -18.30
CA GLY A 157 -18.67 -2.15 -18.68
C GLY A 157 -17.63 -1.17 -19.20
N ASN A 158 -16.33 -1.53 -19.23
CA ASN A 158 -15.28 -0.66 -19.76
C ASN A 158 -14.69 -1.25 -21.04
N TYR A 159 -14.36 -0.40 -22.01
CA TYR A 159 -13.67 -0.79 -23.24
C TYR A 159 -12.66 0.30 -23.64
N PRO A 160 -11.35 0.02 -23.63
CA PRO A 160 -10.34 0.95 -24.12
C PRO A 160 -10.42 1.04 -25.64
N VAL A 161 -10.55 2.25 -26.19
CA VAL A 161 -10.56 2.49 -27.64
C VAL A 161 -9.26 3.18 -28.01
N ARG A 162 -8.36 2.44 -28.67
CA ARG A 162 -7.01 2.89 -29.04
C ARG A 162 -6.93 3.54 -30.41
N SER A 163 -7.88 3.24 -31.27
CA SER A 163 -7.92 3.75 -32.64
C SER A 163 -9.33 3.66 -33.22
N VAL A 164 -9.53 4.30 -34.37
CA VAL A 164 -10.81 4.29 -35.10
C VAL A 164 -11.31 2.89 -35.43
N SER A 165 -10.41 1.92 -35.68
CA SER A 165 -10.79 0.54 -36.01
C SER A 165 -11.42 -0.22 -34.85
N GLU A 166 -11.29 0.26 -33.62
CA GLU A 166 -11.85 -0.39 -32.42
C GLU A 166 -13.27 0.10 -32.08
N ILE A 167 -13.75 1.18 -32.70
CA ILE A 167 -15.04 1.82 -32.39
C ILE A 167 -16.22 0.83 -32.48
N GLU A 168 -16.34 0.10 -33.60
CA GLU A 168 -17.47 -0.80 -33.81
C GLU A 168 -17.49 -1.93 -32.78
N LYS A 169 -16.32 -2.49 -32.49
CA LYS A 169 -16.15 -3.54 -31.49
C LYS A 169 -16.45 -3.03 -30.07
N ALA A 170 -16.05 -1.80 -29.75
CA ALA A 170 -16.32 -1.19 -28.45
C ALA A 170 -17.83 -1.03 -28.22
N ILE A 171 -18.55 -0.50 -29.21
CA ILE A 171 -20.02 -0.34 -29.17
C ILE A 171 -20.70 -1.70 -29.06
N ALA A 172 -20.30 -2.67 -29.89
CA ALA A 172 -20.88 -4.01 -29.85
C ALA A 172 -20.65 -4.71 -28.49
N THR A 173 -19.49 -4.50 -27.87
CA THR A 173 -19.15 -5.09 -26.56
C THR A 173 -20.00 -4.50 -25.44
N LEU A 174 -20.29 -3.20 -25.49
CA LEU A 174 -21.04 -2.47 -24.46
C LEU A 174 -22.47 -2.12 -24.91
N LYS A 175 -23.03 -2.89 -25.85
CA LYS A 175 -24.38 -2.67 -26.36
C LYS A 175 -25.45 -2.72 -25.25
N ASP A 176 -26.58 -2.10 -25.52
CA ASP A 176 -27.77 -2.08 -24.65
C ASP A 176 -27.52 -1.48 -23.25
N ARG A 177 -26.46 -0.66 -23.11
CA ARG A 177 -26.09 0.03 -21.87
C ARG A 177 -26.06 1.54 -22.08
N PRO A 178 -26.37 2.33 -21.05
CA PRO A 178 -26.10 3.76 -21.06
C PRO A 178 -24.59 4.00 -20.99
N LEU A 179 -24.02 4.74 -21.93
CA LEU A 179 -22.56 4.88 -22.06
C LEU A 179 -22.10 6.34 -21.88
N TYR A 180 -20.82 6.49 -21.55
CA TYR A 180 -20.09 7.74 -21.61
C TYR A 180 -18.63 7.46 -21.98
N VAL A 181 -17.95 8.51 -22.43
CA VAL A 181 -16.55 8.44 -22.88
C VAL A 181 -15.70 9.28 -21.93
N GLU A 182 -14.57 8.73 -21.51
CA GLU A 182 -13.56 9.47 -20.76
C GLU A 182 -12.27 9.59 -21.56
N ARG A 183 -11.65 10.77 -21.46
CA ARG A 183 -10.26 10.93 -21.89
C ARG A 183 -9.37 9.94 -21.16
N TRP A 184 -8.41 9.37 -21.88
CA TRP A 184 -7.40 8.50 -21.27
C TRP A 184 -6.55 9.27 -20.27
N ALA A 185 -6.46 8.77 -19.04
CA ALA A 185 -5.54 9.27 -18.04
C ALA A 185 -4.18 8.60 -18.22
N ASP A 186 -3.16 9.37 -18.55
CA ASP A 186 -1.77 8.88 -18.62
C ASP A 186 -1.12 8.92 -17.22
N PHE A 187 -1.50 7.95 -16.38
CA PHE A 187 -1.07 7.86 -15.00
C PHE A 187 0.20 7.02 -14.84
N GLN A 188 1.04 7.39 -13.88
CA GLN A 188 2.17 6.55 -13.46
C GLN A 188 1.78 5.52 -12.40
N MET A 189 0.69 5.78 -11.67
CA MET A 189 0.23 4.94 -10.57
C MET A 189 -1.25 5.18 -10.27
N GLU A 190 -1.93 4.14 -9.80
CA GLU A 190 -3.27 4.25 -9.22
C GLU A 190 -3.17 4.28 -7.69
N LEU A 191 -3.93 5.18 -7.08
CA LEU A 191 -3.99 5.36 -5.63
C LEU A 191 -5.43 5.16 -5.15
N ALA A 192 -5.59 4.77 -3.89
CA ALA A 192 -6.87 4.80 -3.23
C ALA A 192 -6.77 5.35 -1.81
N VAL A 193 -7.81 6.09 -1.41
CA VAL A 193 -7.96 6.62 -0.05
C VAL A 193 -9.35 6.27 0.45
N MET A 194 -9.41 5.58 1.59
CA MET A 194 -10.68 5.38 2.29
C MET A 194 -10.97 6.59 3.15
N VAL A 195 -12.14 7.17 3.00
CA VAL A 195 -12.60 8.34 3.76
C VAL A 195 -13.74 7.92 4.66
N VAL A 196 -13.70 8.37 5.91
CA VAL A 196 -14.77 8.20 6.89
C VAL A 196 -15.47 9.54 7.04
N LYS A 197 -16.76 9.62 6.71
CA LYS A 197 -17.59 10.82 6.88
C LYS A 197 -18.52 10.64 8.07
N THR A 198 -18.38 11.50 9.09
CA THR A 198 -19.09 11.37 10.37
C THR A 198 -20.30 12.30 10.50
N SER A 199 -20.40 13.32 9.65
CA SER A 199 -21.51 14.28 9.65
C SER A 199 -22.18 14.37 8.28
N SER A 200 -23.51 14.23 8.27
CA SER A 200 -24.32 14.34 7.05
C SER A 200 -24.26 15.74 6.43
N ALA A 201 -24.07 16.79 7.26
CA ALA A 201 -24.04 18.19 6.85
C ALA A 201 -22.66 18.67 6.38
N ALA A 202 -21.67 17.78 6.24
CA ALA A 202 -20.38 18.20 5.72
C ALA A 202 -20.51 18.75 4.30
N SER A 203 -19.77 19.80 4.03
CA SER A 203 -19.60 20.39 2.70
C SER A 203 -18.12 20.57 2.39
N ILE A 204 -17.81 21.03 1.19
CA ILE A 204 -16.44 21.29 0.74
C ILE A 204 -15.71 22.37 1.55
N SER A 205 -16.43 23.19 2.32
CA SER A 205 -15.84 24.19 3.22
C SER A 205 -15.61 23.67 4.65
N SER A 206 -16.15 22.50 5.00
CA SER A 206 -16.12 21.94 6.36
C SER A 206 -15.58 20.51 6.41
N TRP A 207 -14.90 20.04 5.35
CA TRP A 207 -14.42 18.67 5.22
C TRP A 207 -13.44 18.27 6.34
N GLU A 208 -12.63 19.20 6.84
CA GLU A 208 -11.58 18.93 7.84
C GLU A 208 -12.12 18.39 9.16
N THR A 209 -13.26 18.91 9.62
CA THR A 209 -13.88 18.58 10.91
C THR A 209 -14.88 17.44 10.82
N SER A 210 -15.28 17.05 9.61
CA SER A 210 -16.40 16.14 9.36
C SER A 210 -16.00 14.86 8.62
N THR A 211 -14.73 14.78 8.23
CA THR A 211 -14.15 13.62 7.58
C THR A 211 -12.82 13.24 8.20
N GLN A 212 -12.50 11.95 8.17
CA GLN A 212 -11.17 11.40 8.43
C GLN A 212 -10.75 10.56 7.21
N SER A 213 -9.47 10.27 7.07
CA SER A 213 -8.97 9.39 6.01
C SER A 213 -8.01 8.35 6.54
N PHE A 214 -8.04 7.19 5.92
CA PHE A 214 -7.01 6.18 6.06
C PHE A 214 -5.75 6.54 5.26
N PRO A 215 -4.61 5.89 5.53
CA PRO A 215 -3.40 6.00 4.73
C PRO A 215 -3.65 5.74 3.24
N VAL A 216 -2.89 6.43 2.39
CA VAL A 216 -2.95 6.24 0.93
C VAL A 216 -2.39 4.86 0.57
N ALA A 217 -3.20 4.06 -0.12
CA ALA A 217 -2.79 2.80 -0.71
C ALA A 217 -2.44 3.02 -2.19
N GLU A 218 -1.35 2.42 -2.66
CA GLU A 218 -1.15 2.15 -4.08
C GLU A 218 -2.02 0.96 -4.46
N THR A 219 -2.74 1.03 -5.58
CA THR A 219 -3.55 -0.07 -6.10
C THR A 219 -2.98 -0.56 -7.42
N VAL A 220 -2.91 -1.88 -7.60
CA VAL A 220 -2.50 -2.51 -8.86
C VAL A 220 -3.63 -3.37 -9.38
N HIS A 221 -4.14 -3.01 -10.56
CA HIS A 221 -5.18 -3.75 -11.26
C HIS A 221 -4.59 -4.68 -12.32
N GLU A 222 -5.19 -5.85 -12.48
CA GLU A 222 -4.89 -6.79 -13.55
C GLU A 222 -6.20 -7.30 -14.15
N ASP A 223 -6.32 -7.28 -15.47
CA ASP A 223 -7.59 -7.47 -16.18
C ASP A 223 -8.72 -6.54 -15.69
N SER A 224 -8.37 -5.32 -15.27
CA SER A 224 -9.29 -4.35 -14.63
C SER A 224 -9.91 -4.82 -13.30
N ILE A 225 -9.28 -5.79 -12.63
CA ILE A 225 -9.65 -6.25 -11.28
C ILE A 225 -8.52 -5.87 -10.32
N CYS A 226 -8.85 -5.29 -9.16
CA CYS A 226 -7.86 -4.96 -8.14
C CYS A 226 -7.17 -6.25 -7.67
N LYS A 227 -5.86 -6.35 -7.93
CA LYS A 227 -5.04 -7.51 -7.59
C LYS A 227 -4.30 -7.30 -6.27
N LEU A 228 -3.60 -6.16 -6.16
CA LEU A 228 -2.76 -5.83 -5.01
C LEU A 228 -3.04 -4.43 -4.50
N THR A 229 -2.85 -4.23 -3.20
CA THR A 229 -2.65 -2.90 -2.63
C THR A 229 -1.38 -2.85 -1.80
N TYR A 230 -0.64 -1.75 -1.87
CA TYR A 230 0.54 -1.49 -1.04
C TYR A 230 0.29 -0.27 -0.17
N THR A 231 0.36 -0.44 1.15
CA THR A 231 0.14 0.63 2.12
C THR A 231 1.30 0.73 3.11
N PRO A 232 1.92 1.91 3.27
CA PRO A 232 1.68 3.14 2.51
C PRO A 232 2.11 3.01 1.03
N ALA A 233 1.49 3.80 0.14
CA ALA A 233 1.83 3.81 -1.29
C ALA A 233 3.35 3.98 -1.55
N ARG A 234 3.92 3.14 -2.42
CA ARG A 234 5.38 3.07 -2.66
C ARG A 234 5.81 4.16 -3.63
N GLY A 235 7.02 4.70 -3.47
CA GLY A 235 7.55 5.70 -4.40
C GLY A 235 6.81 7.05 -4.42
N VAL A 236 5.78 7.24 -3.59
CA VAL A 236 5.01 8.48 -3.48
C VAL A 236 5.50 9.32 -2.29
N SER A 237 5.77 10.60 -2.54
CA SER A 237 6.23 11.55 -1.53
C SER A 237 5.18 11.80 -0.44
N LYS A 238 5.62 12.25 0.75
CA LYS A 238 4.70 12.61 1.84
C LYS A 238 3.72 13.71 1.43
N THR A 239 4.19 14.68 0.65
CA THR A 239 3.37 15.79 0.14
C THR A 239 2.24 15.28 -0.74
N VAL A 240 2.54 14.42 -1.72
CA VAL A 240 1.52 13.86 -2.62
C VAL A 240 0.53 12.98 -1.86
N LYS A 241 1.00 12.22 -0.85
CA LYS A 241 0.10 11.45 0.02
C LYS A 241 -0.88 12.35 0.79
N SER A 242 -0.40 13.46 1.35
CA SER A 242 -1.27 14.45 2.02
C SER A 242 -2.28 15.04 1.04
N GLN A 243 -1.83 15.45 -0.14
CA GLN A 243 -2.70 15.99 -1.19
C GLN A 243 -3.77 14.99 -1.64
N ALA A 244 -3.42 13.71 -1.75
CA ALA A 244 -4.38 12.66 -2.07
C ALA A 244 -5.44 12.48 -0.98
N GLN A 245 -5.04 12.48 0.30
CA GLN A 245 -5.96 12.42 1.42
C GLN A 245 -6.90 13.63 1.48
N GLU A 246 -6.37 14.84 1.29
CA GLU A 246 -7.16 16.07 1.26
C GLU A 246 -8.15 16.09 0.10
N LEU A 247 -7.70 15.74 -1.11
CA LEU A 247 -8.55 15.67 -2.30
C LEU A 247 -9.67 14.64 -2.12
N ALA A 248 -9.35 13.45 -1.61
CA ALA A 248 -10.35 12.42 -1.33
C ALA A 248 -11.38 12.89 -0.29
N ARG A 249 -10.93 13.50 0.81
CA ARG A 249 -11.80 14.03 1.87
C ARG A 249 -12.72 15.15 1.36
N LYS A 250 -12.17 16.09 0.57
CA LYS A 250 -12.95 17.15 -0.10
C LYS A 250 -14.00 16.57 -1.04
N ALA A 251 -13.62 15.60 -1.87
CA ALA A 251 -14.54 14.97 -2.82
C ALA A 251 -15.71 14.26 -2.11
N VAL A 252 -15.43 13.50 -1.05
CA VAL A 252 -16.46 12.83 -0.25
C VAL A 252 -17.35 13.82 0.50
N SER A 253 -16.79 14.96 0.94
CA SER A 253 -17.58 16.00 1.59
C SER A 253 -18.67 16.60 0.69
N ALA A 254 -18.53 16.49 -0.64
CA ALA A 254 -19.53 16.96 -1.60
C ALA A 254 -20.79 16.08 -1.70
N PHE A 255 -20.82 14.90 -1.06
CA PHE A 255 -21.95 13.96 -1.07
C PHE A 255 -22.66 13.94 0.28
N GLU A 256 -23.98 13.82 0.34
CA GLU A 256 -24.71 13.78 1.62
C GLU A 256 -24.65 12.43 2.35
N GLY A 257 -24.74 12.45 3.68
CA GLY A 257 -24.80 11.26 4.52
C GLY A 257 -23.49 10.90 5.22
N ARG A 258 -23.51 9.78 5.95
CA ARG A 258 -22.39 9.29 6.77
C ARG A 258 -21.93 7.92 6.29
N GLY A 259 -20.74 7.53 6.71
CA GLY A 259 -20.18 6.21 6.43
C GLY A 259 -18.79 6.27 5.83
N VAL A 260 -18.37 5.16 5.25
CA VAL A 260 -17.06 5.04 4.59
C VAL A 260 -17.24 5.12 3.09
N PHE A 261 -16.30 5.79 2.44
CA PHE A 261 -16.24 5.96 1.01
C PHE A 261 -14.87 5.53 0.51
N GLY A 262 -14.84 4.70 -0.54
CA GLY A 262 -13.61 4.40 -1.27
C GLY A 262 -13.39 5.41 -2.38
N VAL A 263 -12.29 6.14 -2.36
CA VAL A 263 -11.92 7.08 -3.42
C VAL A 263 -10.75 6.52 -4.21
N GLU A 264 -10.95 6.26 -5.50
CA GLU A 264 -9.91 5.85 -6.43
C GLU A 264 -9.37 7.04 -7.21
N MET A 265 -8.06 7.05 -7.43
CA MET A 265 -7.35 8.20 -7.97
C MET A 265 -6.25 7.76 -8.94
N PHE A 266 -5.98 8.62 -9.92
CA PHE A 266 -4.82 8.53 -10.78
C PHE A 266 -3.77 9.53 -10.33
N LEU A 267 -2.53 9.07 -10.15
CA LEU A 267 -1.35 9.92 -10.02
C LEU A 267 -0.71 10.06 -11.40
N LEU A 268 -0.72 11.27 -11.95
CA LEU A 268 -0.17 11.56 -13.27
C LEU A 268 1.35 11.72 -13.23
N GLN A 269 1.98 11.76 -14.41
CA GLN A 269 3.43 11.89 -14.58
C GLN A 269 4.00 13.17 -13.92
N ASP A 270 3.23 14.25 -13.92
CA ASP A 270 3.57 15.54 -13.30
C ASP A 270 3.25 15.60 -11.79
N SER A 271 2.91 14.45 -11.18
CA SER A 271 2.46 14.31 -9.79
C SER A 271 1.12 14.95 -9.46
N SER A 272 0.35 15.41 -10.45
CA SER A 272 -1.03 15.84 -10.24
C SER A 272 -1.96 14.64 -10.01
N LEU A 273 -3.11 14.89 -9.38
CA LEU A 273 -4.08 13.88 -8.96
C LEU A 273 -5.43 14.09 -9.62
N LEU A 274 -6.00 13.02 -10.17
CA LEU A 274 -7.37 12.99 -10.69
C LEU A 274 -8.18 11.93 -9.94
N ILE A 275 -9.45 12.19 -9.63
CA ILE A 275 -10.36 11.15 -9.14
C ILE A 275 -10.83 10.28 -10.31
N ASN A 276 -10.62 8.98 -10.21
CA ASN A 276 -11.17 8.00 -11.14
C ASN A 276 -12.66 7.76 -10.82
N GLU A 277 -12.95 7.30 -9.60
CA GLU A 277 -14.31 7.06 -9.14
C GLU A 277 -14.39 7.02 -7.61
N ILE A 278 -15.62 7.07 -7.10
CA ILE A 278 -15.93 6.95 -5.66
C ILE A 278 -16.96 5.83 -5.44
N ALA A 279 -16.76 5.02 -4.41
CA ALA A 279 -17.70 4.02 -3.90
C ALA A 279 -18.29 4.50 -2.56
N PRO A 280 -19.62 4.49 -2.35
CA PRO A 280 -20.27 4.99 -1.13
C PRO A 280 -20.39 3.92 -0.05
N ARG A 281 -19.32 3.16 0.14
CA ARG A 281 -19.25 1.99 1.02
C ARG A 281 -17.79 1.64 1.32
N PRO A 282 -17.53 0.75 2.29
CA PRO A 282 -16.26 0.04 2.39
C PRO A 282 -15.80 -0.50 1.03
N HIS A 283 -14.49 -0.47 0.79
CA HIS A 283 -13.90 -0.76 -0.51
C HIS A 283 -12.79 -1.82 -0.42
N ASN A 284 -12.56 -2.50 -1.54
CA ASN A 284 -11.56 -3.55 -1.66
C ASN A 284 -10.15 -3.04 -1.31
N SER A 285 -9.80 -1.85 -1.79
CA SER A 285 -8.51 -1.22 -1.50
C SER A 285 -8.31 -0.81 -0.04
N GLY A 286 -9.36 -0.89 0.79
CA GLY A 286 -9.30 -0.67 2.23
C GLY A 286 -9.16 -1.94 3.07
N HIS A 287 -9.12 -3.14 2.49
CA HIS A 287 -9.09 -4.39 3.27
C HIS A 287 -7.87 -4.48 4.19
N TYR A 288 -6.74 -3.89 3.80
CA TYR A 288 -5.54 -3.80 4.64
C TYR A 288 -5.80 -3.17 6.02
N THR A 289 -6.84 -2.35 6.16
CA THR A 289 -7.16 -1.64 7.42
C THR A 289 -7.55 -2.58 8.56
N ILE A 290 -7.96 -3.82 8.26
CA ILE A 290 -8.29 -4.82 9.28
C ILE A 290 -7.06 -5.14 10.14
N GLU A 291 -5.91 -5.36 9.50
CA GLU A 291 -4.67 -5.72 10.19
C GLU A 291 -3.72 -4.54 10.43
N ALA A 292 -3.75 -3.51 9.58
CA ALA A 292 -2.71 -2.50 9.55
C ALA A 292 -3.06 -1.20 10.30
N CYS A 293 -4.34 -1.00 10.66
CA CYS A 293 -4.83 0.24 11.28
C CYS A 293 -5.44 -0.02 12.66
N HIS A 294 -5.56 1.03 13.48
CA HIS A 294 -6.22 0.94 14.78
C HIS A 294 -7.71 0.61 14.69
N MET A 295 -8.36 1.02 13.61
CA MET A 295 -9.76 0.79 13.32
C MET A 295 -9.86 0.27 11.89
N SER A 296 -10.61 -0.80 11.66
CA SER A 296 -10.89 -1.24 10.29
C SER A 296 -11.85 -0.27 9.60
N GLN A 297 -11.84 -0.23 8.27
CA GLN A 297 -12.85 0.53 7.52
C GLN A 297 -14.30 0.10 7.85
N TYR A 298 -14.50 -1.14 8.28
CA TYR A 298 -15.81 -1.69 8.62
C TYR A 298 -16.30 -1.18 9.97
N GLU A 299 -15.42 -1.18 10.96
CA GLU A 299 -15.70 -0.56 12.25
C GLU A 299 -15.88 0.95 12.11
N ALA A 300 -15.05 1.60 11.29
CA ALA A 300 -15.20 3.02 10.97
C ALA A 300 -16.55 3.31 10.29
N HIS A 301 -16.99 2.46 9.38
CA HIS A 301 -18.29 2.59 8.74
C HIS A 301 -19.42 2.46 9.76
N LEU A 302 -19.39 1.43 10.60
CA LEU A 302 -20.37 1.18 11.64
C LEU A 302 -20.46 2.36 12.62
N ARG A 303 -19.32 2.82 13.14
CA ARG A 303 -19.27 3.97 14.06
C ARG A 303 -19.75 5.26 13.38
N ALA A 304 -19.47 5.46 12.10
CA ALA A 304 -19.85 6.67 11.39
C ALA A 304 -21.37 6.77 11.15
N ILE A 305 -22.03 5.66 10.83
CA ILE A 305 -23.48 5.65 10.58
C ILE A 305 -24.31 5.71 11.87
N LEU A 306 -23.75 5.24 12.99
CA LEU A 306 -24.38 5.23 14.31
C LEU A 306 -24.20 6.59 15.03
N PRO A 307 -25.29 7.32 15.34
CA PRO A 307 -25.20 8.66 15.93
C PRO A 307 -24.37 8.74 17.21
N ASN A 308 -24.52 7.76 18.12
CA ASN A 308 -23.84 7.77 19.42
C ASN A 308 -22.36 7.36 19.34
N LEU A 309 -21.91 6.86 18.19
CA LEU A 309 -20.52 6.44 17.97
C LEU A 309 -19.77 7.35 17.00
N SER A 310 -20.47 8.14 16.19
CA SER A 310 -19.86 8.96 15.13
C SER A 310 -18.82 9.96 15.65
N ASN A 311 -19.03 10.51 16.85
CA ASN A 311 -18.09 11.41 17.54
C ASN A 311 -16.90 10.69 18.18
N THR A 312 -16.87 9.35 18.22
CA THR A 312 -15.76 8.57 18.76
C THR A 312 -14.62 8.36 17.76
N ILE A 313 -14.83 8.73 16.49
CA ILE A 313 -13.81 8.63 15.44
C ILE A 313 -12.89 9.86 15.52
N ILE A 314 -11.96 9.78 16.48
CA ILE A 314 -11.00 10.85 16.78
C ILE A 314 -9.79 10.85 15.83
N PRO A 315 -9.05 11.98 15.72
CA PRO A 315 -7.79 12.02 14.99
C PRO A 315 -6.85 10.90 15.45
N GLY A 316 -6.22 10.22 14.49
CA GLY A 316 -5.37 9.06 14.76
C GLY A 316 -6.07 7.70 14.67
N ALA A 317 -7.40 7.63 14.82
CA ALA A 317 -8.15 6.36 14.80
C ALA A 317 -8.01 5.58 13.49
N THR A 318 -7.76 6.26 12.37
CA THR A 318 -7.55 5.66 11.04
C THR A 318 -6.08 5.47 10.68
N SER A 319 -5.15 5.77 11.60
CA SER A 319 -3.70 5.66 11.33
C SER A 319 -3.24 4.20 11.29
N LEU A 320 -2.07 3.98 10.69
CA LEU A 320 -1.36 2.72 10.80
C LEU A 320 -1.05 2.42 12.28
N LEU A 321 -1.06 1.14 12.66
CA LEU A 321 -0.83 0.69 14.04
C LEU A 321 0.47 1.23 14.64
N THR A 322 1.52 1.30 13.82
CA THR A 322 2.83 1.85 14.19
C THR A 322 3.44 2.62 13.01
N PRO A 323 4.43 3.50 13.23
CA PRO A 323 5.17 4.16 12.15
C PRO A 323 5.86 3.20 11.16
N ASN A 324 6.16 1.96 11.60
CA ASN A 324 6.84 0.93 10.81
C ASN A 324 5.87 -0.11 10.22
N THR A 325 4.57 0.05 10.39
CA THR A 325 3.60 -0.89 9.82
C THR A 325 3.55 -0.72 8.30
N ASN A 326 3.87 -1.78 7.56
CA ASN A 326 3.67 -1.86 6.12
C ASN A 326 2.74 -3.03 5.81
N ALA A 327 1.84 -2.83 4.86
CA ALA A 327 0.84 -3.81 4.48
C ALA A 327 0.82 -4.02 2.96
N ILE A 328 0.74 -5.28 2.54
CA ILE A 328 0.39 -5.66 1.17
C ILE A 328 -0.84 -6.53 1.23
N MET A 329 -1.92 -6.12 0.58
CA MET A 329 -3.12 -6.94 0.45
C MET A 329 -3.21 -7.51 -0.96
N LEU A 330 -3.40 -8.83 -1.08
CA LEU A 330 -3.47 -9.61 -2.31
C LEU A 330 -4.85 -10.25 -2.44
N ASN A 331 -5.58 -9.94 -3.50
CA ASN A 331 -6.88 -10.56 -3.76
C ASN A 331 -6.69 -12.01 -4.19
N VAL A 332 -7.51 -12.90 -3.62
CA VAL A 332 -7.56 -14.30 -4.01
C VAL A 332 -8.81 -14.52 -4.85
N LEU A 333 -8.61 -14.74 -6.15
CA LEU A 333 -9.68 -14.97 -7.11
C LEU A 333 -9.94 -16.47 -7.31
N GLY A 334 -11.15 -16.82 -7.74
CA GLY A 334 -11.45 -18.15 -8.25
C GLY A 334 -10.72 -18.43 -9.56
N GLY A 335 -10.41 -19.71 -9.79
CA GLY A 335 -9.54 -20.19 -10.85
C GLY A 335 -10.19 -21.30 -11.70
N PRO A 336 -9.37 -22.14 -12.36
CA PRO A 336 -9.86 -23.24 -13.23
C PRO A 336 -10.72 -24.27 -12.49
N THR A 337 -10.49 -24.46 -11.19
CA THR A 337 -11.25 -25.37 -10.34
C THR A 337 -12.02 -24.61 -9.25
N PRO A 338 -13.14 -25.16 -8.73
CA PRO A 338 -13.89 -24.56 -7.61
C PRO A 338 -13.04 -24.26 -6.37
N THR A 339 -11.93 -24.97 -6.19
CA THR A 339 -11.04 -24.89 -5.01
C THR A 339 -9.68 -24.25 -5.29
N SER A 340 -9.43 -23.69 -6.49
CA SER A 340 -8.12 -23.11 -6.85
C SER A 340 -7.64 -22.05 -5.84
N HIS A 341 -8.58 -21.24 -5.32
CA HIS A 341 -8.31 -20.22 -4.30
C HIS A 341 -7.72 -20.80 -2.99
N LEU A 342 -8.03 -22.06 -2.66
CA LEU A 342 -7.52 -22.73 -1.47
C LEU A 342 -6.02 -23.07 -1.60
N VAL A 343 -5.47 -23.16 -2.81
CA VAL A 343 -4.03 -23.37 -3.02
C VAL A 343 -3.25 -22.17 -2.47
N VAL A 344 -3.70 -20.95 -2.77
CA VAL A 344 -3.10 -19.70 -2.25
C VAL A 344 -3.28 -19.62 -0.74
N ALA A 345 -4.49 -19.89 -0.24
CA ALA A 345 -4.77 -19.84 1.20
C ALA A 345 -3.91 -20.83 1.99
N ARG A 346 -3.71 -22.06 1.48
CA ARG A 346 -2.82 -23.06 2.11
C ARG A 346 -1.37 -22.61 2.13
N ALA A 347 -0.87 -22.04 1.03
CA ALA A 347 0.50 -21.52 0.97
C ALA A 347 0.71 -20.34 1.93
N ALA A 348 -0.32 -19.52 2.18
CA ALA A 348 -0.23 -18.39 3.08
C ALA A 348 -0.14 -18.78 4.57
N LEU A 349 -0.57 -20.00 4.95
CA LEU A 349 -0.56 -20.47 6.34
C LEU A 349 0.85 -20.51 6.96
N THR A 350 1.88 -20.66 6.14
CA THR A 350 3.27 -20.79 6.59
C THR A 350 4.07 -19.49 6.49
N ILE A 351 3.43 -18.37 6.13
CA ILE A 351 4.12 -17.09 5.93
C ILE A 351 3.86 -16.17 7.14
N PRO A 352 4.88 -15.88 7.97
CA PRO A 352 4.73 -14.99 9.11
C PRO A 352 4.28 -13.59 8.67
N GLY A 353 3.22 -13.09 9.31
CA GLY A 353 2.60 -11.80 9.00
C GLY A 353 1.44 -11.88 8.00
N ALA A 354 1.20 -13.03 7.36
CA ALA A 354 0.08 -13.21 6.42
C ALA A 354 -1.21 -13.54 7.18
N LYS A 355 -2.26 -12.75 6.94
CA LYS A 355 -3.61 -12.96 7.46
C LYS A 355 -4.55 -13.31 6.33
N ILE A 356 -5.24 -14.44 6.48
CA ILE A 356 -6.10 -15.02 5.45
C ILE A 356 -7.54 -14.66 5.76
N HIS A 357 -8.23 -14.10 4.77
CA HIS A 357 -9.66 -13.80 4.81
C HIS A 357 -10.37 -14.54 3.68
N LEU A 358 -11.05 -15.65 3.99
CA LEU A 358 -11.89 -16.37 3.04
C LEU A 358 -13.36 -16.01 3.24
N TYR A 359 -14.06 -15.72 2.14
CA TYR A 359 -15.39 -15.10 2.22
C TYR A 359 -16.56 -16.10 2.37
N GLY A 360 -16.30 -17.39 2.54
CA GLY A 360 -17.37 -18.40 2.69
C GLY A 360 -18.28 -18.57 1.46
N LYS A 361 -17.82 -18.14 0.27
CA LYS A 361 -18.57 -18.32 -0.98
C LYS A 361 -18.50 -19.80 -1.41
N ALA A 362 -19.65 -20.39 -1.77
CA ALA A 362 -19.77 -21.83 -2.05
C ALA A 362 -18.69 -22.38 -3.00
N GLU A 363 -18.66 -21.94 -4.26
CA GLU A 363 -17.67 -22.38 -5.24
C GLU A 363 -16.91 -21.21 -5.87
N GLY A 364 -15.61 -21.43 -6.08
CA GLY A 364 -14.74 -20.57 -6.85
C GLY A 364 -15.14 -20.57 -8.31
N ARG A 365 -15.36 -19.37 -8.88
CA ARG A 365 -15.54 -19.19 -10.32
C ARG A 365 -14.41 -18.30 -10.85
N PRO A 366 -13.93 -18.50 -12.09
CA PRO A 366 -12.95 -17.63 -12.72
C PRO A 366 -13.22 -16.14 -12.50
N GLY A 367 -12.26 -15.45 -11.87
CA GLY A 367 -12.33 -14.00 -11.62
C GLY A 367 -13.22 -13.57 -10.45
N ARG A 368 -13.97 -14.48 -9.80
CA ARG A 368 -14.75 -14.16 -8.60
C ARG A 368 -13.82 -13.95 -7.41
N LYS A 369 -13.95 -12.83 -6.68
CA LYS A 369 -13.22 -12.60 -5.42
C LYS A 369 -13.65 -13.61 -4.36
N MET A 370 -12.77 -14.54 -4.00
CA MET A 370 -13.01 -15.62 -3.04
C MET A 370 -12.46 -15.33 -1.65
N GLY A 371 -11.45 -14.47 -1.57
CA GLY A 371 -10.85 -14.02 -0.34
C GLY A 371 -9.81 -12.94 -0.60
N HIS A 372 -9.10 -12.57 0.45
CA HIS A 372 -7.86 -11.81 0.36
C HIS A 372 -6.84 -12.29 1.38
N ILE A 373 -5.59 -11.91 1.17
CA ILE A 373 -4.51 -12.09 2.12
C ILE A 373 -3.91 -10.72 2.41
N THR A 374 -3.80 -10.33 3.67
CA THR A 374 -3.06 -9.14 4.10
C THR A 374 -1.76 -9.58 4.73
N LEU A 375 -0.63 -9.17 4.16
CA LEU A 375 0.69 -9.38 4.74
C LEU A 375 1.15 -8.10 5.44
N ILE A 376 1.50 -8.20 6.72
CA ILE A 376 2.10 -7.11 7.50
C ILE A 376 3.58 -7.38 7.75
N ALA A 377 4.43 -6.34 7.60
CA ALA A 377 5.84 -6.40 7.96
C ALA A 377 6.38 -5.02 8.45
N PRO A 378 7.50 -5.00 9.19
CA PRO A 378 8.23 -3.78 9.58
C PRO A 378 8.73 -2.92 8.42
N THR A 379 8.96 -3.52 7.24
CA THR A 379 9.34 -2.79 6.03
C THR A 379 8.55 -3.27 4.83
N MET A 380 8.30 -2.37 3.88
CA MET A 380 7.65 -2.73 2.61
C MET A 380 8.47 -3.76 1.82
N GLN A 381 9.81 -3.72 1.90
CA GLN A 381 10.66 -4.68 1.22
C GLN A 381 10.46 -6.10 1.76
N GLU A 382 10.50 -6.27 3.09
CA GLU A 382 10.25 -7.56 3.72
C GLU A 382 8.85 -8.08 3.37
N ALA A 383 7.84 -7.19 3.36
CA ALA A 383 6.50 -7.55 2.91
C ALA A 383 6.51 -8.05 1.46
N GLN A 384 7.19 -7.36 0.55
CA GLN A 384 7.29 -7.77 -0.85
C GLN A 384 7.96 -9.15 -0.99
N GLU A 385 9.06 -9.38 -0.30
CA GLU A 385 9.80 -10.66 -0.33
C GLU A 385 8.93 -11.82 0.16
N LYS A 386 8.23 -11.62 1.30
CA LYS A 386 7.36 -12.65 1.89
C LYS A 386 6.09 -12.92 1.08
N ILE A 387 5.49 -11.92 0.43
CA ILE A 387 4.25 -12.11 -0.34
C ILE A 387 4.51 -12.64 -1.76
N GLN A 388 5.72 -12.47 -2.30
CA GLN A 388 6.03 -12.81 -3.69
C GLN A 388 5.68 -14.26 -4.07
N PRO A 389 5.94 -15.30 -3.24
CA PRO A 389 5.51 -16.66 -3.55
C PRO A 389 3.98 -16.78 -3.75
N LEU A 390 3.19 -16.03 -2.98
CA LEU A 390 1.72 -16.04 -3.11
C LEU A 390 1.27 -15.33 -4.39
N ILE A 391 1.93 -14.24 -4.78
CA ILE A 391 1.70 -13.56 -6.06
C ILE A 391 1.94 -14.54 -7.20
N ASN A 392 3.04 -15.28 -7.18
CA ASN A 392 3.37 -16.26 -8.23
C ASN A 392 2.29 -17.37 -8.34
N ILE A 393 1.71 -17.81 -7.21
CA ILE A 393 0.60 -18.79 -7.22
C ILE A 393 -0.67 -18.18 -7.81
N VAL A 394 -1.02 -16.94 -7.45
CA VAL A 394 -2.17 -16.23 -8.03
C VAL A 394 -1.99 -16.05 -9.55
N ASP A 395 -0.78 -15.75 -9.99
CA ASP A 395 -0.43 -15.58 -11.41
C ASP A 395 -0.55 -16.91 -12.16
N ALA A 396 -0.06 -18.00 -11.57
CA ALA A 396 -0.25 -19.34 -12.12
C ALA A 396 -1.74 -19.71 -12.23
N ILE A 397 -2.55 -19.42 -11.21
CA ILE A 397 -4.01 -19.63 -11.27
C ILE A 397 -4.64 -18.81 -12.40
N ARG A 398 -4.17 -17.59 -12.62
CA ARG A 398 -4.65 -16.73 -13.71
C ARG A 398 -4.29 -17.30 -15.08
N ILE A 399 -3.06 -17.79 -15.28
CA ILE A 399 -2.61 -18.41 -16.54
C ILE A 399 -3.51 -19.59 -16.90
N HIS A 400 -3.79 -20.47 -15.94
CA HIS A 400 -4.61 -21.67 -16.18
C HIS A 400 -6.12 -21.41 -16.17
N ARG A 401 -6.58 -20.16 -16.05
CA ARG A 401 -8.01 -19.82 -15.86
C ARG A 401 -8.92 -20.33 -16.98
N SER A 402 -8.41 -20.46 -18.21
CA SER A 402 -9.14 -20.93 -19.39
C SER A 402 -9.08 -22.45 -19.61
N GLU A 403 -8.25 -23.18 -18.86
CA GLU A 403 -8.00 -24.62 -19.10
C GLU A 403 -9.06 -25.54 -18.47
N GLY A 404 -9.89 -25.02 -17.56
CA GLY A 404 -10.99 -25.78 -16.93
C GLY A 404 -10.50 -26.78 -15.86
N PRO A 405 -11.32 -27.76 -15.46
CA PRO A 405 -11.08 -28.59 -14.26
C PRO A 405 -9.93 -29.61 -14.38
N THR A 406 -9.21 -29.64 -15.50
CA THR A 406 -8.05 -30.54 -15.72
C THR A 406 -6.79 -30.05 -15.02
N THR A 407 -6.72 -28.76 -14.63
CA THR A 407 -5.57 -28.19 -13.93
C THR A 407 -5.55 -28.64 -12.46
N SER A 408 -4.52 -29.40 -12.08
CA SER A 408 -4.32 -29.83 -10.68
C SER A 408 -3.66 -28.74 -9.83
N ALA A 409 -3.75 -28.87 -8.49
CA ALA A 409 -3.02 -27.98 -7.58
C ALA A 409 -1.49 -28.08 -7.75
N GLU A 410 -0.98 -29.27 -8.08
CA GLU A 410 0.45 -29.50 -8.34
C GLU A 410 0.90 -28.79 -9.61
N THR A 411 0.05 -28.78 -10.66
CA THR A 411 0.29 -28.02 -11.89
C THR A 411 0.40 -26.53 -11.60
N ILE A 412 -0.51 -25.96 -10.80
CA ILE A 412 -0.46 -24.55 -10.39
C ILE A 412 0.84 -24.23 -9.65
N LEU A 413 1.25 -25.08 -8.70
CA LEU A 413 2.49 -24.87 -7.93
C LEU A 413 3.75 -24.98 -8.80
N THR A 414 3.75 -25.90 -9.77
CA THR A 414 4.86 -26.06 -10.73
C THR A 414 5.00 -24.83 -11.62
N THR A 415 3.88 -24.32 -12.14
CA THR A 415 3.85 -23.07 -12.91
C THR A 415 4.31 -21.88 -12.07
N ALA A 416 3.85 -21.78 -10.81
CA ALA A 416 4.27 -20.73 -9.90
C ALA A 416 5.79 -20.75 -9.62
N HIS A 417 6.37 -21.95 -9.48
CA HIS A 417 7.82 -22.08 -9.34
C HIS A 417 8.57 -21.67 -10.62
N THR A 418 8.03 -22.01 -11.78
CA THR A 418 8.58 -21.60 -13.09
C THR A 418 8.52 -20.09 -13.31
N ILE A 419 7.45 -19.41 -12.88
CA ILE A 419 7.37 -17.94 -12.89
C ILE A 419 8.52 -17.35 -12.08
N SER A 420 8.83 -17.95 -10.92
CA SER A 420 9.93 -17.50 -10.07
C SER A 420 11.32 -17.64 -10.71
N THR A 421 11.51 -18.57 -11.65
CA THR A 421 12.82 -18.82 -12.30
C THR A 421 12.97 -18.12 -13.65
N THR A 422 11.86 -17.90 -14.37
CA THR A 422 11.84 -17.20 -15.66
C THR A 422 11.83 -15.67 -15.53
N ASP A 423 11.38 -15.12 -14.40
CA ASP A 423 11.54 -13.68 -14.06
C ASP A 423 12.98 -13.33 -13.62
N SER A 424 13.98 -14.12 -14.03
CA SER A 424 15.42 -13.83 -13.85
C SER A 424 15.92 -12.62 -14.66
N SER A 425 15.05 -11.99 -15.46
CA SER A 425 15.27 -10.65 -16.02
C SER A 425 15.06 -9.52 -15.00
N ARG A 426 14.38 -9.80 -13.89
CA ARG A 426 14.65 -9.09 -12.64
C ARG A 426 15.91 -9.70 -12.07
N ALA A 427 17.03 -9.00 -12.24
CA ALA A 427 18.22 -9.21 -11.43
C ALA A 427 17.76 -9.50 -9.99
N PRO A 428 18.34 -10.49 -9.28
CA PRO A 428 18.01 -10.70 -7.87
C PRO A 428 18.03 -9.32 -7.24
N LEU A 429 16.89 -8.88 -6.68
CA LEU A 429 16.76 -7.54 -6.12
C LEU A 429 17.98 -7.37 -5.22
N LYS A 430 19.00 -6.65 -5.69
CA LYS A 430 20.18 -6.36 -4.88
C LYS A 430 19.59 -5.71 -3.66
N ALA A 431 19.71 -6.37 -2.51
CA ALA A 431 19.14 -5.90 -1.26
C ALA A 431 19.44 -4.40 -1.17
N LYS A 432 18.41 -3.58 -1.04
CA LYS A 432 18.58 -2.12 -1.13
C LYS A 432 19.60 -1.72 -0.08
N PRO A 433 20.64 -0.94 -0.45
CA PRO A 433 21.69 -0.59 0.47
C PRO A 433 21.10 0.17 1.66
N LEU A 434 21.51 -0.21 2.88
CA LEU A 434 21.21 0.51 4.12
C LEU A 434 22.37 1.42 4.51
N ILE A 435 23.60 1.06 4.12
CA ILE A 435 24.80 1.86 4.36
C ILE A 435 25.36 2.35 3.03
N GLY A 436 25.57 3.66 2.93
CA GLY A 436 26.28 4.26 1.81
C GLY A 436 27.75 4.44 2.14
N ILE A 437 28.66 3.88 1.35
CA ILE A 437 30.10 4.08 1.51
C ILE A 437 30.59 4.95 0.37
N THR A 438 31.25 6.05 0.70
CA THR A 438 31.87 6.90 -0.32
C THR A 438 33.27 7.35 0.04
N MET A 439 34.07 7.56 -1.01
CA MET A 439 35.46 7.94 -0.91
C MET A 439 35.83 9.01 -1.93
N GLY A 440 36.82 9.83 -1.58
CA GLY A 440 37.34 10.91 -2.41
C GLY A 440 38.04 10.40 -3.67
N SER A 441 38.70 9.24 -3.57
CA SER A 441 39.39 8.56 -4.67
C SER A 441 39.31 7.04 -4.50
N ASP A 442 39.39 6.33 -5.61
CA ASP A 442 39.64 4.88 -5.65
C ASP A 442 40.89 4.43 -4.86
N SER A 443 41.91 5.27 -4.74
CA SER A 443 43.09 5.00 -3.91
C SER A 443 42.80 4.83 -2.41
N ASP A 444 41.63 5.29 -1.92
CA ASP A 444 41.19 5.11 -0.53
C ASP A 444 40.52 3.72 -0.32
N LEU A 445 40.14 3.03 -1.41
CA LEU A 445 39.41 1.76 -1.34
C LEU A 445 40.15 0.67 -0.55
N PRO A 446 41.48 0.47 -0.68
CA PRO A 446 42.20 -0.53 0.12
C PRO A 446 41.99 -0.37 1.62
N THR A 447 41.95 0.86 2.12
CA THR A 447 41.68 1.16 3.54
C THR A 447 40.24 0.87 3.92
N LEU A 448 39.28 1.02 3.00
CA LEU A 448 37.86 0.75 3.25
C LEU A 448 37.48 -0.73 3.18
N LYS A 449 38.22 -1.56 2.44
CA LYS A 449 37.92 -2.99 2.24
C LYS A 449 37.67 -3.78 3.54
N PRO A 450 38.48 -3.62 4.61
CA PRO A 450 38.23 -4.32 5.87
C PRO A 450 36.85 -3.97 6.48
N GLY A 451 36.46 -2.69 6.46
CA GLY A 451 35.13 -2.27 6.91
C GLY A 451 34.00 -2.80 6.02
N VAL A 452 34.22 -2.86 4.69
CA VAL A 452 33.26 -3.47 3.76
C VAL A 452 33.04 -4.94 4.08
N GLN A 453 34.11 -5.69 4.37
CA GLN A 453 34.03 -7.10 4.77
C GLN A 453 33.21 -7.29 6.05
N ILE A 454 33.34 -6.38 7.04
CA ILE A 454 32.50 -6.41 8.23
C ILE A 454 31.02 -6.30 7.87
N LEU A 455 30.65 -5.45 6.92
CA LEU A 455 29.24 -5.35 6.50
C LEU A 455 28.76 -6.64 5.83
N ASP A 456 29.62 -7.31 5.05
CA ASP A 456 29.31 -8.64 4.48
C ASP A 456 29.10 -9.68 5.59
N ASP A 457 29.98 -9.74 6.59
CA ASP A 457 29.90 -10.68 7.72
C ASP A 457 28.62 -10.48 8.54
N PHE A 458 28.21 -9.22 8.73
CA PHE A 458 26.96 -8.84 9.40
C PHE A 458 25.73 -8.91 8.50
N ARG A 459 25.91 -9.27 7.22
CA ARG A 459 24.85 -9.36 6.20
C ARG A 459 24.07 -8.05 6.04
N ILE A 460 24.76 -6.91 6.12
CA ILE A 460 24.16 -5.59 5.90
C ILE A 460 24.34 -5.21 4.43
N PRO A 461 23.27 -4.91 3.69
CA PRO A 461 23.40 -4.42 2.33
C PRO A 461 24.00 -3.01 2.31
N TYR A 462 24.96 -2.77 1.42
CA TYR A 462 25.63 -1.49 1.27
C TYR A 462 25.87 -1.15 -0.20
N GLU A 463 26.16 0.12 -0.45
CA GLU A 463 26.68 0.60 -1.73
C GLU A 463 28.06 1.23 -1.54
N VAL A 464 28.92 1.12 -2.54
CA VAL A 464 30.24 1.76 -2.55
C VAL A 464 30.34 2.65 -3.78
N THR A 465 30.72 3.91 -3.60
CA THR A 465 30.85 4.85 -4.72
C THR A 465 31.95 5.89 -4.49
N ILE A 466 32.39 6.56 -5.56
CA ILE A 466 33.38 7.63 -5.49
C ILE A 466 32.67 8.98 -5.65
N THR A 467 32.85 9.85 -4.66
CA THR A 467 32.41 11.25 -4.69
C THR A 467 33.51 12.13 -4.09
N SER A 468 33.75 13.30 -4.68
CA SER A 468 34.85 14.16 -4.25
C SER A 468 34.32 15.55 -3.95
N ALA A 469 34.58 16.02 -2.73
CA ALA A 469 34.22 17.38 -2.30
C ALA A 469 34.86 18.46 -3.19
N HIS A 470 36.05 18.20 -3.73
CA HIS A 470 36.81 19.17 -4.51
C HIS A 470 36.69 18.97 -6.01
N ARG A 471 36.53 17.72 -6.48
CA ARG A 471 36.53 17.38 -7.92
C ARG A 471 35.13 17.16 -8.49
N THR A 472 34.18 16.68 -7.67
CA THR A 472 32.81 16.37 -8.09
C THR A 472 31.76 16.85 -7.07
N PRO A 473 31.77 18.15 -6.69
CA PRO A 473 30.93 18.68 -5.61
C PRO A 473 29.43 18.47 -5.85
N ASP A 474 28.93 18.67 -7.08
CA ASP A 474 27.50 18.50 -7.38
C ASP A 474 27.04 17.05 -7.22
N ARG A 475 27.86 16.10 -7.69
CA ARG A 475 27.60 14.66 -7.53
C ARG A 475 27.56 14.28 -6.04
N MET A 476 28.50 14.79 -5.25
CA MET A 476 28.54 14.57 -3.81
C MET A 476 27.30 15.16 -3.10
N LEU A 477 26.91 16.39 -3.43
CA LEU A 477 25.71 17.02 -2.86
C LEU A 477 24.44 16.26 -3.24
N GLN A 478 24.31 15.83 -4.49
CA GLN A 478 23.19 15.01 -4.94
C GLN A 478 23.16 13.66 -4.21
N TYR A 479 24.33 13.01 -4.05
CA TYR A 479 24.46 11.77 -3.31
C TYR A 479 23.95 11.91 -1.86
N ALA A 480 24.40 12.95 -1.15
CA ALA A 480 24.03 13.22 0.23
C ALA A 480 22.54 13.58 0.40
N ARG A 481 22.02 14.49 -0.44
CA ARG A 481 20.62 14.96 -0.37
C ARG A 481 19.60 13.87 -0.67
N THR A 482 19.93 12.97 -1.59
CA THR A 482 19.02 11.88 -1.99
C THR A 482 19.16 10.64 -1.13
N ALA A 483 20.23 10.51 -0.33
CA ALA A 483 20.56 9.31 0.45
C ALA A 483 19.36 8.74 1.24
N SER A 484 18.69 9.58 2.02
CA SER A 484 17.52 9.17 2.83
C SER A 484 16.36 8.65 1.97
N SER A 485 16.04 9.34 0.87
CA SER A 485 14.99 8.91 -0.06
C SER A 485 15.32 7.60 -0.80
N ARG A 486 16.62 7.29 -0.96
CA ARG A 486 17.10 6.03 -1.54
C ARG A 486 17.07 4.86 -0.56
N GLY A 487 16.75 5.11 0.72
CA GLY A 487 16.64 4.09 1.76
C GLY A 487 17.91 3.92 2.61
N LEU A 488 18.96 4.73 2.37
CA LEU A 488 20.15 4.72 3.23
C LEU A 488 19.77 5.20 4.63
N LYS A 489 20.44 4.61 5.62
CA LYS A 489 20.29 4.92 7.04
C LYS A 489 21.55 5.55 7.63
N VAL A 490 22.73 5.20 7.11
CA VAL A 490 24.03 5.71 7.55
C VAL A 490 24.94 5.91 6.34
N ILE A 491 25.80 6.94 6.38
CA ILE A 491 26.85 7.14 5.37
C ILE A 491 28.22 7.03 6.02
N ILE A 492 29.11 6.22 5.43
CA ILE A 492 30.54 6.15 5.76
C ILE A 492 31.29 6.92 4.67
N ALA A 493 32.03 7.95 5.06
CA ALA A 493 32.79 8.78 4.15
C ALA A 493 34.28 8.74 4.49
N ALA A 494 35.11 8.35 3.53
CA ALA A 494 36.56 8.29 3.68
C ALA A 494 37.25 9.40 2.89
N ALA A 495 38.22 10.07 3.51
CA ALA A 495 39.07 11.02 2.80
C ALA A 495 40.44 11.20 3.47
N GLY A 496 41.46 11.41 2.64
CA GLY A 496 42.82 11.78 3.04
C GLY A 496 43.15 13.24 2.72
N GLY A 497 44.14 13.81 3.42
CA GLY A 497 44.65 15.15 3.15
C GLY A 497 43.70 16.25 3.62
N ALA A 498 43.28 17.13 2.70
CA ALA A 498 42.21 18.11 2.94
C ALA A 498 40.84 17.40 2.97
N ALA A 499 40.59 16.60 4.00
CA ALA A 499 39.56 15.58 4.11
C ALA A 499 38.13 16.13 4.34
N HIS A 500 37.69 17.07 3.50
CA HIS A 500 36.38 17.73 3.62
C HIS A 500 35.17 16.84 3.31
N LEU A 501 35.36 15.68 2.66
CA LEU A 501 34.25 14.87 2.14
C LEU A 501 33.21 14.50 3.22
N PRO A 502 33.59 13.96 4.41
CA PRO A 502 32.59 13.59 5.42
C PRO A 502 31.81 14.80 5.92
N GLY A 503 32.49 15.92 6.17
CA GLY A 503 31.87 17.15 6.62
C GLY A 503 30.89 17.76 5.61
N MET A 504 31.26 17.74 4.33
CA MET A 504 30.40 18.23 3.24
C MET A 504 29.18 17.34 3.00
N ILE A 505 29.31 16.03 3.18
CA ILE A 505 28.16 15.13 3.13
C ILE A 505 27.23 15.40 4.32
N ALA A 506 27.78 15.51 5.53
CA ALA A 506 27.01 15.77 6.75
C ALA A 506 26.22 17.08 6.70
N SER A 507 26.74 18.11 6.03
CA SER A 507 26.01 19.38 5.87
C SER A 507 24.81 19.29 4.92
N SER A 508 24.70 18.20 4.16
CA SER A 508 23.77 18.06 3.04
C SER A 508 22.86 16.84 3.17
N THR A 509 22.84 16.18 4.32
CA THR A 509 21.99 15.03 4.61
C THR A 509 21.49 15.06 6.05
N SER A 510 20.34 14.45 6.30
CA SER A 510 19.82 14.25 7.66
C SER A 510 20.25 12.93 8.29
N LEU A 511 20.96 12.08 7.52
CA LEU A 511 21.45 10.79 8.01
C LEU A 511 22.74 10.95 8.82
N PRO A 512 22.99 10.08 9.81
CA PRO A 512 24.29 9.98 10.46
C PRO A 512 25.43 9.76 9.45
N VAL A 513 26.49 10.56 9.60
CA VAL A 513 27.72 10.44 8.79
C VAL A 513 28.89 10.02 9.69
N ILE A 514 29.57 8.96 9.27
CA ILE A 514 30.76 8.43 9.92
C ILE A 514 31.97 8.75 9.04
N GLY A 515 32.91 9.52 9.59
CA GLY A 515 34.13 9.91 8.88
C GLY A 515 35.27 8.94 9.16
N VAL A 516 35.93 8.46 8.10
CA VAL A 516 37.16 7.65 8.15
C VAL A 516 38.33 8.50 7.68
N PRO A 517 39.17 8.99 8.60
CA PRO A 517 40.39 9.70 8.22
C PRO A 517 41.35 8.73 7.52
N ILE A 518 41.80 9.07 6.31
CA ILE A 518 42.78 8.25 5.58
C ILE A 518 44.18 8.80 5.80
N LYS A 519 45.13 7.90 6.06
CA LYS A 519 46.53 8.25 6.28
C LYS A 519 47.16 8.87 5.03
N GLY A 520 47.49 10.15 5.12
CA GLY A 520 48.27 10.87 4.13
C GLY A 520 49.78 10.64 4.26
N LYS A 521 50.55 11.07 3.25
CA LYS A 521 52.02 10.90 3.21
C LYS A 521 52.79 11.83 4.15
N THR A 522 52.26 13.02 4.44
CA THR A 522 53.04 14.10 5.08
C THR A 522 52.83 14.20 6.58
N LEU A 523 51.63 13.89 7.08
CA LEU A 523 51.24 14.09 8.49
C LEU A 523 50.61 12.84 9.12
N ASP A 524 50.87 11.67 8.55
CA ASP A 524 50.35 10.39 9.04
C ASP A 524 48.82 10.34 9.24
N GLY A 525 48.06 11.19 8.54
CA GLY A 525 46.60 11.28 8.64
C GLY A 525 46.09 12.21 9.75
N MET A 526 46.96 12.92 10.47
CA MET A 526 46.54 13.91 11.47
C MET A 526 45.78 15.08 10.84
N ASP A 527 46.17 15.48 9.64
CA ASP A 527 45.45 16.43 8.81
C ASP A 527 44.04 15.95 8.49
N SER A 528 43.91 14.69 8.04
CA SER A 528 42.61 14.07 7.78
C SER A 528 41.76 14.00 9.05
N LEU A 529 42.33 13.57 10.18
CA LEU A 529 41.62 13.42 11.44
C LEU A 529 41.10 14.76 11.95
N LEU A 530 41.97 15.78 12.00
CA LEU A 530 41.61 17.12 12.46
C LEU A 530 40.57 17.75 11.53
N SER A 531 40.67 17.52 10.21
CA SER A 531 39.69 18.03 9.24
C SER A 531 38.30 17.42 9.43
N ILE A 532 38.21 16.15 9.81
CA ILE A 532 36.92 15.45 9.95
C ILE A 532 36.32 15.66 11.34
N VAL A 533 37.13 15.71 12.40
CA VAL A 533 36.63 15.86 13.78
C VAL A 533 36.23 17.30 14.11
N GLN A 534 36.86 18.30 13.50
CA GLN A 534 36.62 19.73 13.78
C GLN A 534 35.48 20.32 12.96
N MET A 535 34.27 19.75 13.10
CA MET A 535 33.08 20.25 12.40
C MET A 535 32.43 21.45 13.10
N PRO A 536 31.83 22.40 12.36
CA PRO A 536 31.10 23.52 12.95
C PRO A 536 29.81 23.05 13.62
N ARG A 537 29.27 23.89 14.52
CA ARG A 537 28.00 23.63 15.20
C ARG A 537 26.88 23.33 14.20
N GLY A 538 26.13 22.25 14.45
CA GLY A 538 25.00 21.82 13.61
C GLY A 538 25.35 20.85 12.48
N VAL A 539 26.63 20.49 12.28
CA VAL A 539 27.06 19.54 11.24
C VAL A 539 27.90 18.41 11.86
N PRO A 540 27.32 17.54 12.70
CA PRO A 540 28.08 16.52 13.41
C PRO A 540 28.59 15.43 12.44
N VAL A 541 29.83 15.01 12.63
CA VAL A 541 30.41 13.81 12.00
C VAL A 541 30.96 12.92 13.12
N ALA A 542 30.61 11.64 13.09
CA ALA A 542 31.19 10.65 13.99
C ALA A 542 32.53 10.18 13.41
N THR A 543 33.64 10.62 13.99
CA THR A 543 34.98 10.33 13.46
C THR A 543 35.59 9.10 14.13
N VAL A 544 36.02 8.13 13.34
CA VAL A 544 36.79 6.96 13.83
C VAL A 544 38.29 7.22 13.74
N ALA A 545 39.10 6.29 14.28
CA ALA A 545 40.55 6.36 14.18
C ALA A 545 41.03 6.35 12.71
N ILE A 546 42.23 6.88 12.48
CA ILE A 546 42.88 6.91 11.17
C ILE A 546 42.95 5.47 10.60
N ASP A 547 42.59 5.33 9.33
CA ASP A 547 42.50 4.08 8.56
C ASP A 547 41.55 3.01 9.12
N ASN A 548 40.73 3.33 10.12
CA ASN A 548 39.93 2.34 10.84
C ASN A 548 38.52 2.15 10.24
N SER A 549 38.45 1.65 9.01
CA SER A 549 37.18 1.35 8.33
C SER A 549 36.35 0.28 9.05
N VAL A 550 36.99 -0.65 9.77
CA VAL A 550 36.33 -1.68 10.60
C VAL A 550 35.44 -1.02 11.66
N ASN A 551 35.97 -0.07 12.42
CA ASN A 551 35.18 0.63 13.43
C ASN A 551 34.09 1.50 12.81
N ALA A 552 34.31 2.06 11.62
CA ALA A 552 33.26 2.80 10.93
C ALA A 552 32.09 1.89 10.54
N ALA A 553 32.39 0.69 10.02
CA ALA A 553 31.38 -0.32 9.71
C ALA A 553 30.66 -0.79 10.98
N LEU A 554 31.38 -1.17 12.04
CA LEU A 554 30.77 -1.58 13.32
C LEU A 554 29.91 -0.48 13.94
N LEU A 555 30.34 0.78 13.86
CA LEU A 555 29.53 1.91 14.34
C LEU A 555 28.26 2.08 13.49
N ALA A 556 28.37 1.96 12.17
CA ALA A 556 27.19 1.99 11.29
C ALA A 556 26.20 0.86 11.59
N VAL A 557 26.71 -0.37 11.80
CA VAL A 557 25.91 -1.54 12.19
C VAL A 557 25.23 -1.30 13.54
N ARG A 558 25.92 -0.70 14.52
CA ARG A 558 25.32 -0.34 15.81
C ARG A 558 24.23 0.71 15.68
N VAL A 559 24.39 1.70 14.79
CA VAL A 559 23.35 2.68 14.50
C VAL A 559 22.11 1.99 13.93
N LEU A 560 22.27 1.01 13.02
CA LEU A 560 21.15 0.19 12.54
C LEU A 560 20.53 -0.64 13.67
N GLY A 561 21.35 -1.23 14.54
CA GLY A 561 20.92 -2.05 15.68
C GLY A 561 20.15 -1.29 16.77
N VAL A 562 20.03 0.04 16.69
CA VAL A 562 19.11 0.81 17.54
C VAL A 562 17.65 0.46 17.23
N GLU A 563 17.32 0.27 15.94
CA GLU A 563 15.97 -0.06 15.48
C GLU A 563 15.80 -1.55 15.11
N ASP A 564 16.89 -2.24 14.76
CA ASP A 564 16.88 -3.63 14.28
C ASP A 564 17.45 -4.60 15.33
N GLU A 565 16.58 -5.39 15.95
CA GLU A 565 16.94 -6.33 17.02
C GLU A 565 17.84 -7.48 16.53
N ASP A 566 17.67 -7.94 15.28
CA ASP A 566 18.50 -9.00 14.71
C ASP A 566 19.92 -8.50 14.45
N VAL A 567 20.06 -7.26 13.99
CA VAL A 567 21.36 -6.60 13.84
C VAL A 567 22.02 -6.42 15.22
N ARG A 568 21.26 -6.00 16.23
CA ARG A 568 21.76 -5.86 17.61
C ARG A 568 22.27 -7.20 18.16
N ALA A 569 21.53 -8.29 17.97
CA ALA A 569 21.94 -9.63 18.39
C ALA A 569 23.23 -10.09 17.69
N ARG A 570 23.40 -9.79 16.39
CA ARG A 570 24.66 -10.07 15.68
C ARG A 570 25.84 -9.28 16.26
N VAL A 571 25.62 -8.02 16.66
CA VAL A 571 26.65 -7.20 17.32
C VAL A 571 27.02 -7.79 18.68
N GLU A 572 26.05 -8.22 19.48
CA GLU A 572 26.28 -8.87 20.76
C GLU A 572 27.07 -10.17 20.59
N GLY A 573 26.69 -10.99 19.60
CA GLY A 573 27.43 -12.21 19.25
C GLY A 573 28.88 -11.94 18.83
N TYR A 574 29.11 -10.92 18.01
CA TYR A 574 30.46 -10.48 17.64
C TYR A 574 31.29 -10.06 18.87
N MET A 575 30.69 -9.33 19.82
CA MET A 575 31.36 -8.93 21.05
C MET A 575 31.74 -10.13 21.93
N MET A 576 30.85 -11.13 22.04
CA MET A 576 31.14 -12.36 22.78
C MET A 576 32.27 -13.17 22.13
N GLU A 577 32.32 -13.25 20.79
CA GLU A 577 33.37 -14.01 20.10
C GLU A 577 34.74 -13.35 20.25
N MET A 578 34.80 -12.02 20.13
CA MET A 578 36.02 -11.25 20.42
C MET A 578 36.50 -11.46 21.87
N GLN A 579 35.58 -11.52 22.84
CA GLN A 579 35.92 -11.83 24.22
C GLN A 579 36.54 -13.22 24.35
N LYS A 580 35.95 -14.24 23.73
CA LYS A 580 36.51 -15.61 23.74
C LYS A 580 37.89 -15.66 23.10
N GLU A 581 38.10 -14.98 21.99
CA GLU A 581 39.39 -14.95 21.30
C GLU A 581 40.48 -14.34 22.18
N VAL A 582 40.19 -13.24 22.87
CA VAL A 582 41.13 -12.60 23.80
C VAL A 582 41.42 -13.50 24.99
N VAL A 583 40.40 -14.13 25.59
CA VAL A 583 40.58 -15.08 26.70
C VAL A 583 41.42 -16.28 26.28
N ALA A 584 41.18 -16.83 25.09
CA ALA A 584 41.98 -17.94 24.56
C ALA A 584 43.45 -17.52 24.33
N LYS A 585 43.68 -16.34 23.74
CA LYS A 585 45.03 -15.80 23.55
C LYS A 585 45.74 -15.54 24.88
N ALA A 586 45.01 -15.03 25.89
CA ALA A 586 45.53 -14.81 27.23
C ALA A 586 45.93 -16.14 27.89
N GLY A 587 45.08 -17.17 27.82
CA GLY A 587 45.41 -18.50 28.33
C GLY A 587 46.67 -19.09 27.70
N VAL A 588 46.82 -18.99 26.37
CA VAL A 588 48.04 -19.45 25.68
C VAL A 588 49.28 -18.67 26.11
N LEU A 589 49.15 -17.35 26.32
CA LEU A 589 50.24 -16.50 26.79
C LEU A 589 50.63 -16.82 28.25
N GLU A 590 49.65 -17.10 29.10
CA GLU A 590 49.84 -17.49 30.51
C GLU A 590 50.48 -18.87 30.63
N GLU A 591 50.09 -19.83 29.79
CA GLU A 591 50.64 -21.19 29.78
C GLU A 591 52.07 -21.24 29.22
N ARG A 592 52.35 -20.55 28.12
CA ARG A 592 53.66 -20.62 27.43
C ARG A 592 54.65 -19.55 27.87
N GLY A 593 54.17 -18.51 28.57
CA GLY A 593 54.95 -17.34 28.92
C GLY A 593 55.27 -16.44 27.72
N TRP A 594 55.51 -15.17 28.00
CA TRP A 594 55.71 -14.14 26.96
C TRP A 594 56.92 -14.37 26.03
N LYS A 595 57.90 -15.18 26.45
CA LYS A 595 59.12 -15.47 25.67
C LYS A 595 58.88 -16.47 24.53
N GLU A 596 57.91 -17.37 24.67
CA GLU A 596 57.58 -18.39 23.67
C GLU A 596 56.32 -18.03 22.87
N TYR A 597 55.65 -16.93 23.22
CA TYR A 597 54.48 -16.43 22.51
C TYR A 597 54.89 -15.68 21.23
N SER A 598 54.84 -16.37 20.10
CA SER A 598 54.88 -15.74 18.78
C SER A 598 53.53 -15.08 18.50
N GLY A 599 53.34 -13.84 18.96
CA GLY A 599 52.14 -13.07 18.67
C GLY A 599 51.87 -13.06 17.16
N GLY A 600 50.61 -13.32 16.77
CA GLY A 600 50.22 -13.24 15.36
C GLY A 600 50.60 -11.87 14.80
N SER A 601 51.54 -11.87 13.85
CA SER A 601 51.99 -10.66 13.16
C SER A 601 50.79 -9.87 12.64
N LYS A 602 50.76 -8.57 12.95
CA LYS A 602 49.80 -7.61 12.40
C LYS A 602 49.97 -7.42 10.90
#